data_AF-A0A0G0HR85-F1
#
_entry.id   AF-A0A0G0HR85-F1
#
_cell.length_a   1.000
_cell.length_b   1.000
_cell.length_c   1.000
_cell.angle_alpha   90.00
_cell.angle_beta   90.00
_cell.angle_gamma   90.00
#
_symmetry.space_group_name_H-M   'P 1'
#
loop_
_entity.id
_entity.type
_entity.pdbx_description
1 polymer ?
#
loop_
_entity_poly.entity_id
_entity_poly.type
_entity_poly.pdbx_seq_one_letter_code
_entity_poly.pdbx_strand_id
1 'polypeptide(L)'
;MNKIELKYFFKLKNIGKIVKKLIMQHWNQKKKIPEYKNIIDGLTENSITVFTSIIGDKDILLDNQITEGANFIAFTNQKSDVWKTIKPYDKFKDDRRNSRIYKIMPHMFFDTEYSIWMDGNVKLKVPAKEVVDKFLKDKNIALWKHKNRDCIYAEAEACYEQNRETPEALGEQIEAYRKLDTPEHNGLYAATVIIRRHTKKINELNEKWWAHYSRYSKRDQISFPVVFPKEEINCIEDGEMWKNKYFERIEHITEV
;
A
#
# COMPACT_ATOMS: atom_id res chain seq x y z
N MET A 1 -19.03 -2.64 -20.33
CA MET A 1 -17.63 -2.97 -20.70
C MET A 1 -17.42 -2.52 -22.14
N ASN A 2 -16.65 -1.46 -22.36
CA ASN A 2 -16.53 -0.87 -23.70
C ASN A 2 -15.69 -1.79 -24.62
N LYS A 3 -15.80 -1.62 -25.94
CA LYS A 3 -15.13 -2.46 -26.96
C LYS A 3 -13.60 -2.50 -26.84
N ILE A 4 -12.98 -1.52 -26.19
CA ILE A 4 -11.53 -1.41 -25.97
C ILE A 4 -11.12 -2.21 -24.72
N GLU A 5 -11.91 -2.17 -23.65
CA GLU A 5 -11.71 -2.98 -22.43
C GLU A 5 -11.84 -4.48 -22.70
N LEU A 6 -12.81 -4.89 -23.56
CA LEU A 6 -12.91 -6.27 -24.02
C LEU A 6 -11.64 -6.69 -24.79
N LYS A 7 -11.14 -5.84 -25.70
CA LYS A 7 -9.97 -6.14 -26.54
C LYS A 7 -8.69 -6.30 -25.71
N TYR A 8 -8.54 -5.54 -24.63
CA TYR A 8 -7.42 -5.65 -23.69
C TYR A 8 -7.52 -6.90 -22.79
N PHE A 9 -8.72 -7.21 -22.29
CA PHE A 9 -9.00 -8.40 -21.48
C PHE A 9 -8.79 -9.72 -22.26
N PHE A 10 -9.09 -9.74 -23.57
CA PHE A 10 -8.81 -10.87 -24.45
C PHE A 10 -7.32 -11.02 -24.79
N LYS A 11 -6.51 -9.95 -24.75
CA LYS A 11 -5.08 -10.01 -25.07
C LYS A 11 -4.26 -10.64 -23.93
N LEU A 12 -4.59 -10.33 -22.66
CA LEU A 12 -3.90 -10.87 -21.47
C LEU A 12 -4.27 -12.33 -21.16
N LYS A 13 -5.55 -12.72 -21.29
CA LYS A 13 -5.97 -14.13 -21.19
C LYS A 13 -5.38 -15.03 -22.29
N ASN A 14 -5.04 -14.47 -23.45
CA ASN A 14 -4.44 -15.22 -24.55
C ASN A 14 -2.94 -15.50 -24.33
N ILE A 15 -2.19 -14.61 -23.69
CA ILE A 15 -0.76 -14.82 -23.41
C ILE A 15 -0.57 -16.01 -22.46
N GLY A 16 -1.31 -16.06 -21.35
CA GLY A 16 -1.26 -17.21 -20.43
C GLY A 16 -1.70 -18.53 -21.07
N LYS A 17 -2.67 -18.51 -22.00
CA LYS A 17 -3.11 -19.70 -22.75
C LYS A 17 -2.09 -20.16 -23.80
N ILE A 18 -1.42 -19.22 -24.47
CA ILE A 18 -0.37 -19.51 -25.46
C ILE A 18 0.86 -20.11 -24.77
N VAL A 19 1.28 -19.55 -23.64
CA VAL A 19 2.39 -20.07 -22.83
C VAL A 19 2.05 -21.45 -22.26
N LYS A 20 0.85 -21.64 -21.70
CA LYS A 20 0.37 -22.95 -21.23
C LYS A 20 0.37 -23.99 -22.36
N LYS A 21 -0.03 -23.61 -23.58
CA LYS A 21 -0.05 -24.49 -24.76
C LYS A 21 1.37 -24.88 -25.20
N LEU A 22 2.30 -23.93 -25.23
CA LEU A 22 3.72 -24.18 -25.57
C LEU A 22 4.39 -25.08 -24.53
N ILE A 23 4.12 -24.85 -23.24
CA ILE A 23 4.62 -25.68 -22.14
C ILE A 23 4.08 -27.11 -22.26
N MET A 24 2.78 -27.29 -22.51
CA MET A 24 2.19 -28.62 -22.70
C MET A 24 2.70 -29.34 -23.95
N GLN A 25 3.06 -28.60 -25.01
CA GLN A 25 3.64 -29.16 -26.24
C GLN A 25 5.08 -29.65 -26.06
N HIS A 26 5.84 -29.08 -25.11
CA HIS A 26 7.26 -29.40 -24.90
C HIS A 26 7.57 -30.03 -23.52
N TRP A 27 6.52 -30.43 -22.79
CA TRP A 27 6.54 -30.91 -21.39
C TRP A 27 7.47 -32.11 -21.10
N ASN A 28 7.86 -32.88 -22.12
CA ASN A 28 8.61 -34.13 -21.93
C ASN A 28 10.15 -33.94 -21.82
N GLN A 29 10.67 -32.71 -21.88
CA GLN A 29 12.12 -32.47 -21.77
C GLN A 29 12.52 -32.18 -20.32
N LYS A 30 12.77 -33.23 -19.52
CA LYS A 30 13.25 -33.12 -18.12
C LYS A 30 14.44 -32.16 -17.93
N LYS A 31 15.32 -32.02 -18.93
CA LYS A 31 16.49 -31.13 -18.90
C LYS A 31 16.15 -29.63 -18.94
N LYS A 32 14.97 -29.25 -19.42
CA LYS A 32 14.52 -27.86 -19.52
C LYS A 32 13.61 -27.41 -18.38
N ILE A 33 13.31 -28.28 -17.41
CA ILE A 33 12.46 -27.96 -16.25
C ILE A 33 12.97 -26.72 -15.48
N PRO A 34 14.29 -26.57 -15.18
CA PRO A 34 14.79 -25.36 -14.51
C PRO A 34 14.65 -24.09 -15.37
N GLU A 35 14.86 -24.20 -16.68
CA GLU A 35 14.70 -23.11 -17.64
C GLU A 35 13.22 -22.67 -17.74
N TYR A 36 12.30 -23.63 -17.81
CA TYR A 36 10.87 -23.37 -17.77
C TYR A 36 10.41 -22.82 -16.43
N LYS A 37 10.99 -23.26 -15.30
CA LYS A 37 10.73 -22.68 -13.99
C LYS A 37 11.17 -21.21 -13.95
N ASN A 38 12.39 -20.88 -14.39
CA ASN A 38 12.86 -19.50 -14.46
C ASN A 38 12.03 -18.64 -15.42
N ILE A 39 11.57 -19.19 -16.55
CA ILE A 39 10.68 -18.50 -17.49
C ILE A 39 9.28 -18.32 -16.86
N ILE A 40 8.74 -19.30 -16.14
CA ILE A 40 7.47 -19.18 -15.43
C ILE A 40 7.60 -18.15 -14.30
N ASP A 41 8.64 -18.24 -13.46
CA ASP A 41 8.93 -17.34 -12.34
C ASP A 41 9.14 -15.89 -12.85
N GLY A 42 9.81 -15.73 -14.01
CA GLY A 42 9.99 -14.45 -14.70
C GLY A 42 8.75 -13.95 -15.47
N LEU A 43 7.87 -14.83 -15.97
CA LEU A 43 6.58 -14.43 -16.57
C LEU A 43 5.51 -14.13 -15.52
N THR A 44 5.72 -14.58 -14.28
CA THR A 44 5.02 -14.13 -13.07
C THR A 44 5.72 -12.93 -12.40
N GLU A 45 6.59 -12.23 -13.15
CA GLU A 45 7.48 -11.13 -12.75
C GLU A 45 6.95 -10.35 -11.55
N ASN A 46 7.37 -10.83 -10.37
CA ASN A 46 6.92 -10.46 -9.03
C ASN A 46 5.45 -10.01 -8.92
N SER A 47 4.59 -10.95 -8.52
CA SER A 47 3.24 -10.68 -7.99
C SER A 47 3.19 -9.74 -6.78
N ILE A 48 4.32 -9.20 -6.33
CA ILE A 48 4.44 -8.28 -5.20
C ILE A 48 5.19 -7.02 -5.62
N THR A 49 4.58 -5.86 -5.37
CA THR A 49 5.24 -4.55 -5.49
C THR A 49 5.41 -3.91 -4.11
N VAL A 50 6.66 -3.65 -3.73
CA VAL A 50 7.01 -2.82 -2.57
C VAL A 50 7.22 -1.39 -3.05
N PHE A 51 6.57 -0.43 -2.41
CA PHE A 51 6.61 0.93 -2.89
C PHE A 51 6.49 1.99 -1.80
N THR A 52 7.06 3.15 -2.10
CA THR A 52 7.01 4.34 -1.26
C THR A 52 6.85 5.61 -2.11
N SER A 53 6.58 6.74 -1.46
CA SER A 53 6.67 8.06 -2.09
C SER A 53 7.38 9.02 -1.14
N ILE A 54 8.31 9.79 -1.67
CA ILE A 54 8.99 10.84 -0.92
C ILE A 54 8.88 12.13 -1.73
N ILE A 55 8.17 13.11 -1.16
CA ILE A 55 7.88 14.41 -1.78
C ILE A 55 8.22 15.49 -0.74
N GLY A 56 8.80 16.60 -1.19
CA GLY A 56 9.19 17.72 -0.34
C GLY A 56 10.39 17.40 0.57
N ASP A 57 11.26 16.46 0.16
CA ASP A 57 12.51 16.10 0.84
C ASP A 57 12.37 15.75 2.34
N LYS A 58 11.19 15.25 2.72
CA LYS A 58 10.89 14.86 4.10
C LYS A 58 11.79 13.73 4.62
N ASP A 59 12.21 12.84 3.71
CA ASP A 59 12.94 11.61 3.99
C ASP A 59 14.05 11.38 2.96
N ILE A 60 15.09 10.63 3.32
CA ILE A 60 16.07 10.09 2.38
C ILE A 60 15.59 8.71 1.95
N LEU A 61 15.58 8.45 0.64
CA LEU A 61 15.26 7.14 0.12
C LEU A 61 16.30 6.11 0.59
N LEU A 62 15.82 5.07 1.26
CA LEU A 62 16.67 4.05 1.87
C LEU A 62 17.02 2.95 0.86
N ASP A 63 18.25 2.92 0.37
CA ASP A 63 18.73 1.92 -0.60
C ASP A 63 19.12 0.57 0.03
N ASN A 64 19.12 0.45 1.36
CA ASN A 64 19.49 -0.80 2.03
C ASN A 64 18.32 -1.80 2.20
N GLN A 65 17.52 -2.01 1.15
CA GLN A 65 16.34 -2.89 1.17
C GLN A 65 16.67 -4.34 0.80
N ILE A 66 15.95 -5.31 1.38
CA ILE A 66 15.94 -6.69 0.87
C ILE A 66 14.92 -6.78 -0.27
N THR A 67 15.41 -6.85 -1.52
CA THR A 67 14.58 -6.74 -2.73
C THR A 67 14.16 -8.06 -3.37
N GLU A 68 14.56 -9.19 -2.80
CA GLU A 68 14.32 -10.51 -3.36
C GLU A 68 12.81 -10.77 -3.58
N GLY A 69 12.47 -11.15 -4.83
CA GLY A 69 11.11 -11.57 -5.20
C GLY A 69 10.05 -10.47 -5.22
N ALA A 70 10.43 -9.19 -5.26
CA ALA A 70 9.49 -8.08 -5.39
C ALA A 70 9.99 -6.94 -6.27
N ASN A 71 9.05 -6.21 -6.86
CA ASN A 71 9.33 -4.96 -7.58
C ASN A 71 9.46 -3.81 -6.57
N PHE A 72 10.53 -3.02 -6.62
CA PHE A 72 10.74 -1.87 -5.74
C PHE A 72 10.56 -0.57 -6.51
N ILE A 73 9.54 0.21 -6.14
CA ILE A 73 9.18 1.45 -6.83
C ILE A 73 9.13 2.61 -5.84
N ALA A 74 9.80 3.72 -6.16
CA ALA A 74 9.77 4.93 -5.35
C ALA A 74 9.27 6.11 -6.18
N PHE A 75 8.20 6.77 -5.73
CA PHE A 75 7.73 8.03 -6.33
C PHE A 75 8.46 9.20 -5.68
N THR A 76 9.54 9.65 -6.31
CA THR A 76 10.47 10.65 -5.76
C THR A 76 11.32 11.30 -6.86
N ASN A 77 11.93 12.44 -6.55
CA ASN A 77 12.96 13.06 -7.39
C ASN A 77 14.38 12.58 -7.02
N GLN A 78 14.53 11.83 -5.93
CA GLN A 78 15.81 11.25 -5.53
C GLN A 78 16.21 10.12 -6.49
N LYS A 79 17.53 9.89 -6.63
CA LYS A 79 18.08 8.77 -7.39
C LYS A 79 18.32 7.59 -6.45
N SER A 80 18.33 6.39 -7.01
CA SER A 80 18.57 5.15 -6.28
C SER A 80 19.13 4.08 -7.18
N ASP A 81 20.01 3.24 -6.63
CA ASP A 81 20.52 2.04 -7.31
C ASP A 81 19.67 0.80 -6.97
N VAL A 82 18.76 0.91 -6.01
CA VAL A 82 17.93 -0.20 -5.50
C VAL A 82 16.46 -0.06 -5.91
N TRP A 83 15.95 1.16 -5.94
CA TRP A 83 14.58 1.45 -6.30
C TRP A 83 14.46 1.91 -7.75
N LYS A 84 13.41 1.45 -8.44
CA LYS A 84 12.97 2.12 -9.65
C LYS A 84 12.29 3.44 -9.28
N THR A 85 12.99 4.54 -9.51
CA THR A 85 12.49 5.88 -9.19
C THR A 85 11.58 6.40 -10.31
N ILE A 86 10.41 6.91 -9.94
CA ILE A 86 9.43 7.53 -10.83
C ILE A 86 9.15 8.94 -10.33
N LYS A 87 9.10 9.92 -11.24
CA LYS A 87 8.77 11.31 -10.88
C LYS A 87 7.41 11.35 -10.16
N PRO A 88 7.31 12.03 -8.99
CA PRO A 88 6.08 12.08 -8.22
C PRO A 88 5.00 12.90 -8.91
N TYR A 89 3.76 12.61 -8.55
CA TYR A 89 2.57 13.36 -8.95
C TYR A 89 2.66 14.77 -8.36
N ASP A 90 2.28 15.77 -9.16
CA ASP A 90 2.44 17.19 -8.81
C ASP A 90 1.18 18.01 -9.07
N LYS A 91 0.02 17.37 -9.23
CA LYS A 91 -1.23 18.07 -9.62
C LYS A 91 -2.09 18.49 -8.43
N PHE A 92 -1.94 17.88 -7.26
CA PHE A 92 -2.64 18.38 -6.07
C PHE A 92 -1.90 19.59 -5.51
N LYS A 93 -2.67 20.49 -4.88
CA LYS A 93 -2.16 21.73 -4.29
C LYS A 93 -1.16 21.50 -3.15
N ASP A 94 -1.14 20.32 -2.54
CA ASP A 94 -0.27 20.01 -1.42
C ASP A 94 0.43 18.66 -1.59
N ASP A 95 1.70 18.64 -1.17
CA ASP A 95 2.59 17.48 -1.28
C ASP A 95 2.08 16.25 -0.53
N ARG A 96 1.31 16.47 0.54
CA ARG A 96 0.76 15.37 1.33
C ARG A 96 -0.27 14.58 0.53
N ARG A 97 -1.14 15.23 -0.24
CA ARG A 97 -2.04 14.53 -1.19
C ARG A 97 -1.28 13.89 -2.35
N ASN A 98 -0.30 14.60 -2.92
CA ASN A 98 0.58 14.06 -3.96
C ASN A 98 1.30 12.77 -3.51
N SER A 99 1.67 12.67 -2.23
CA SER A 99 2.26 11.45 -1.66
C SER A 99 1.20 10.38 -1.40
N ARG A 100 0.08 10.76 -0.78
CA ARG A 100 -0.89 9.80 -0.25
C ARG A 100 -1.75 9.15 -1.31
N ILE A 101 -1.84 9.72 -2.53
CA ILE A 101 -2.54 9.05 -3.63
C ILE A 101 -1.91 7.68 -3.94
N TYR A 102 -0.58 7.56 -3.93
CA TYR A 102 0.09 6.28 -4.17
C TYR A 102 -0.24 5.29 -3.06
N LYS A 103 -0.12 5.73 -1.81
CA LYS A 103 -0.43 4.92 -0.61
C LYS A 103 -1.85 4.38 -0.65
N ILE A 104 -2.82 5.24 -0.97
CA ILE A 104 -4.25 4.92 -0.85
C ILE A 104 -4.75 4.18 -2.09
N MET A 105 -4.27 4.53 -3.29
CA MET A 105 -4.76 4.03 -4.59
C MET A 105 -3.72 3.18 -5.36
N PRO A 106 -3.02 2.21 -4.74
CA PRO A 106 -1.96 1.47 -5.43
C PRO A 106 -2.43 0.74 -6.70
N HIS A 107 -3.71 0.34 -6.74
CA HIS A 107 -4.30 -0.37 -7.88
C HIS A 107 -4.41 0.49 -9.14
N MET A 108 -4.26 1.81 -9.04
CA MET A 108 -4.21 2.71 -10.19
C MET A 108 -2.81 2.78 -10.82
N PHE A 109 -1.78 2.33 -10.09
CA PHE A 109 -0.38 2.47 -10.49
C PHE A 109 0.29 1.14 -10.83
N PHE A 110 -0.22 0.05 -10.26
CA PHE A 110 0.38 -1.27 -10.38
C PHE A 110 -0.67 -2.32 -10.77
N ASP A 111 -0.30 -3.17 -11.73
CA ASP A 111 -1.00 -4.41 -12.04
C ASP A 111 -0.24 -5.57 -11.40
N THR A 112 -0.47 -5.77 -10.10
CA THR A 112 0.21 -6.78 -9.27
C THR A 112 -0.80 -7.44 -8.33
N GLU A 113 -0.53 -8.67 -7.90
CA GLU A 113 -1.44 -9.39 -6.98
C GLU A 113 -1.37 -8.82 -5.57
N TYR A 114 -0.18 -8.44 -5.12
CA TYR A 114 0.07 -7.91 -3.78
C TYR A 114 0.86 -6.61 -3.83
N SER A 115 0.61 -5.73 -2.88
CA SER A 115 1.46 -4.56 -2.67
C SER A 115 1.77 -4.31 -1.22
N ILE A 116 2.96 -3.77 -0.97
CA ILE A 116 3.43 -3.33 0.34
C ILE A 116 3.75 -1.85 0.23
N TRP A 117 2.89 -1.01 0.78
CA TRP A 117 3.23 0.39 1.04
C TRP A 117 4.16 0.46 2.23
N MET A 118 5.18 1.31 2.13
CA MET A 118 6.02 1.73 3.25
C MET A 118 6.21 3.24 3.24
N ASP A 119 6.07 3.89 4.39
CA ASP A 119 6.53 5.28 4.53
C ASP A 119 8.03 5.37 4.21
N GLY A 120 8.49 6.52 3.72
CA GLY A 120 9.83 6.68 3.12
C GLY A 120 11.01 6.35 4.05
N ASN A 121 10.78 6.41 5.36
CA ASN A 121 11.74 6.10 6.41
C ASN A 121 11.68 4.65 6.94
N VAL A 122 11.07 3.73 6.19
CA VAL A 122 10.96 2.33 6.60
C VAL A 122 11.87 1.44 5.75
N LYS A 123 12.66 0.61 6.44
CA LYS A 123 13.48 -0.45 5.86
C LYS A 123 12.78 -1.80 5.97
N LEU A 124 12.72 -2.52 4.86
CA LEU A 124 12.33 -3.92 4.79
C LEU A 124 13.55 -4.83 4.96
N LYS A 125 13.50 -5.73 5.96
CA LYS A 125 14.65 -6.56 6.39
C LYS A 125 14.56 -8.02 5.97
N VAL A 126 13.50 -8.41 5.28
CA VAL A 126 13.25 -9.77 4.79
C VAL A 126 12.61 -9.72 3.40
N PRO A 127 12.64 -10.81 2.61
CA PRO A 127 11.92 -10.89 1.35
C PRO A 127 10.43 -10.53 1.50
N ALA A 128 9.89 -9.79 0.53
CA ALA A 128 8.51 -9.28 0.58
C ALA A 128 7.45 -10.40 0.69
N LYS A 129 7.73 -11.57 0.11
CA LYS A 129 6.86 -12.75 0.21
C LYS A 129 6.65 -13.21 1.66
N GLU A 130 7.68 -13.16 2.49
CA GLU A 130 7.57 -13.53 3.91
C GLU A 130 6.61 -12.60 4.66
N VAL A 131 6.64 -11.30 4.34
CA VAL A 131 5.72 -10.30 4.91
C VAL A 131 4.28 -10.60 4.48
N VAL A 132 4.05 -10.82 3.18
CA VAL A 132 2.73 -11.15 2.63
C VAL A 132 2.15 -12.39 3.29
N ASP A 133 2.93 -13.47 3.35
CA ASP A 133 2.48 -14.75 3.91
C ASP A 133 2.20 -14.67 5.41
N LYS A 134 3.03 -13.92 6.14
CA LYS A 134 2.88 -13.78 7.60
C LYS A 134 1.64 -12.97 7.98
N PHE A 135 1.39 -11.86 7.28
CA PHE A 135 0.49 -10.83 7.78
C PHE A 135 -0.85 -10.73 7.06
N LEU A 136 -0.99 -11.13 5.80
CA LEU A 136 -2.32 -11.11 5.16
C LEU A 136 -3.22 -12.23 5.67
N LYS A 137 -2.67 -13.43 5.89
CA LYS A 137 -3.42 -14.63 6.30
C LYS A 137 -4.64 -14.85 5.39
N ASP A 138 -5.84 -14.89 5.96
CA ASP A 138 -7.13 -15.04 5.28
C ASP A 138 -7.76 -13.70 4.85
N LYS A 139 -7.11 -12.57 5.14
CA LYS A 139 -7.57 -11.22 4.80
C LYS A 139 -6.86 -10.68 3.55
N ASN A 140 -7.38 -9.56 3.05
CA ASN A 140 -6.85 -8.90 1.84
C ASN A 140 -6.14 -7.58 2.16
N ILE A 141 -6.17 -7.12 3.40
CA ILE A 141 -5.40 -5.97 3.85
C ILE A 141 -4.93 -6.18 5.29
N ALA A 142 -3.69 -5.79 5.59
CA ALA A 142 -3.11 -5.87 6.93
C ALA A 142 -2.34 -4.60 7.27
N LEU A 143 -2.56 -4.09 8.48
CA LEU A 143 -1.90 -2.92 9.05
C LEU A 143 -1.75 -3.11 10.56
N TRP A 144 -0.87 -2.31 11.18
CA TRP A 144 -0.71 -2.32 12.63
C TRP A 144 -1.84 -1.58 13.32
N LYS A 145 -2.22 -2.09 14.50
CA LYS A 145 -3.04 -1.34 15.45
C LYS A 145 -2.31 -0.07 15.85
N HIS A 146 -3.03 1.03 15.95
CA HIS A 146 -2.45 2.25 16.47
C HIS A 146 -2.13 2.10 17.97
N LYS A 147 -0.93 2.53 18.38
CA LYS A 147 -0.37 2.22 19.70
C LYS A 147 -1.14 2.88 20.86
N ASN A 148 -1.60 4.12 20.66
CA ASN A 148 -2.05 4.97 21.77
C ASN A 148 -3.56 5.24 21.77
N ARG A 149 -4.25 4.99 20.67
CA ARG A 149 -5.65 5.37 20.44
C ARG A 149 -6.31 4.36 19.54
N ASP A 150 -7.62 4.18 19.70
CA ASP A 150 -8.48 3.30 18.92
C ASP A 150 -9.76 3.99 18.45
N CYS A 151 -9.87 5.29 18.66
CA CYS A 151 -11.06 6.09 18.38
C CYS A 151 -10.71 7.27 17.46
N ILE A 152 -11.47 7.45 16.38
CA ILE A 152 -11.23 8.53 15.40
C ILE A 152 -11.51 9.92 15.97
N TYR A 153 -12.41 10.02 16.96
CA TYR A 153 -12.73 11.28 17.63
C TYR A 153 -11.56 11.75 18.50
N ALA A 154 -10.99 10.84 19.29
CA ALA A 154 -9.78 11.11 20.05
C ALA A 154 -8.56 11.36 19.14
N GLU A 155 -8.47 10.70 17.98
CA GLU A 155 -7.42 11.00 16.99
C GLU A 155 -7.56 12.40 16.40
N ALA A 156 -8.79 12.86 16.13
CA ALA A 156 -9.02 14.21 15.63
C ALA A 156 -8.62 15.28 16.65
N GLU A 157 -8.96 15.08 17.92
CA GLU A 157 -8.52 15.96 19.02
C GLU A 157 -6.99 16.00 19.12
N ALA A 158 -6.33 14.84 19.13
CA ALA A 158 -4.87 14.78 19.14
C ALA A 158 -4.23 15.44 17.91
N CYS A 159 -4.88 15.36 16.73
CA CYS A 159 -4.42 16.06 15.54
C CYS A 159 -4.54 17.58 15.66
N TYR A 160 -5.61 18.07 16.28
CA TYR A 160 -5.83 19.48 16.57
C TYR A 160 -4.78 20.01 17.55
N GLU A 161 -4.60 19.35 18.70
CA GLU A 161 -3.61 19.74 19.72
C GLU A 161 -2.18 19.81 19.18
N GLN A 162 -1.85 18.94 18.23
CA GLN A 162 -0.53 18.86 17.61
C GLN A 162 -0.39 19.75 16.36
N ASN A 163 -1.38 20.60 16.06
CA ASN A 163 -1.41 21.48 14.88
C ASN A 163 -1.18 20.74 13.56
N ARG A 164 -1.71 19.52 13.43
CA ARG A 164 -1.46 18.65 12.27
C ARG A 164 -2.47 18.79 11.14
N GLU A 165 -3.56 19.51 11.39
CA GLU A 165 -4.60 19.88 10.43
C GLU A 165 -5.39 21.08 10.95
N THR A 166 -6.09 21.81 10.08
CA THR A 166 -6.95 22.91 10.49
C THR A 166 -8.17 22.44 11.31
N PRO A 167 -8.66 23.26 12.25
CA PRO A 167 -9.83 22.93 13.06
C PRO A 167 -11.10 22.73 12.21
N GLU A 168 -11.25 23.49 11.13
CA GLU A 168 -12.41 23.42 10.23
C GLU A 168 -12.47 22.08 9.51
N ALA A 169 -11.34 21.61 8.97
CA ALA A 169 -11.27 20.35 8.24
C ALA A 169 -11.50 19.14 9.16
N LEU A 170 -10.99 19.19 10.39
CA LEU A 170 -11.23 18.15 11.40
C LEU A 170 -12.68 18.18 11.89
N GLY A 171 -13.20 19.36 12.22
CA GLY A 171 -14.57 19.55 12.71
C GLY A 171 -15.61 19.10 11.69
N GLU A 172 -15.45 19.50 10.42
CA GLU A 172 -16.32 19.06 9.33
C GLU A 172 -16.31 17.53 9.19
N GLN A 173 -15.13 16.90 9.23
CA GLN A 173 -15.00 15.46 9.09
C GLN A 173 -15.68 14.69 10.22
N ILE A 174 -15.40 15.10 11.46
CA ILE A 174 -15.96 14.45 12.65
C ILE A 174 -17.47 14.59 12.71
N GLU A 175 -17.99 15.77 12.38
CA GLU A 175 -19.43 16.00 12.32
C GLU A 175 -20.10 15.14 11.23
N ALA A 176 -19.49 15.03 10.05
CA ALA A 176 -19.97 14.13 9.01
C ALA A 176 -19.99 12.66 9.46
N TYR A 177 -18.96 12.22 10.19
CA TYR A 177 -18.86 10.83 10.65
C TYR A 177 -19.81 10.51 11.81
N ARG A 178 -20.10 11.48 12.69
CA ARG A 178 -21.18 11.36 13.69
C ARG A 178 -22.54 11.16 13.04
N LYS A 179 -22.83 11.91 11.97
CA LYS A 179 -24.08 11.76 11.20
C LYS A 179 -24.19 10.43 10.44
N LEU A 180 -23.08 9.72 10.26
CA LEU A 180 -23.04 8.36 9.71
C LEU A 180 -23.10 7.29 10.80
N ASP A 181 -23.36 7.66 12.06
CA ASP A 181 -23.39 6.77 13.22
C ASP A 181 -22.09 5.96 13.36
N THR A 182 -20.94 6.57 13.03
CA THR A 182 -19.64 5.92 13.18
C THR A 182 -19.38 5.66 14.66
N PRO A 183 -19.13 4.40 15.08
CA PRO A 183 -18.96 4.10 16.49
C PRO A 183 -17.68 4.73 17.07
N GLU A 184 -17.74 5.10 18.34
CA GLU A 184 -16.53 5.33 19.13
C GLU A 184 -15.75 4.02 19.30
N HIS A 185 -14.44 4.10 19.50
CA HIS A 185 -13.56 2.93 19.65
C HIS A 185 -13.69 1.91 18.49
N ASN A 186 -14.00 2.40 17.28
CA ASN A 186 -14.09 1.58 16.08
C ASN A 186 -12.72 1.17 15.49
N GLY A 187 -11.67 1.19 16.30
CA GLY A 187 -10.33 0.85 15.88
C GLY A 187 -9.64 2.01 15.19
N LEU A 188 -8.32 2.03 15.33
CA LEU A 188 -7.45 2.98 14.68
C LEU A 188 -6.17 2.25 14.29
N TYR A 189 -5.61 2.61 13.14
CA TYR A 189 -4.54 1.85 12.51
C TYR A 189 -3.36 2.76 12.18
N ALA A 190 -2.16 2.22 12.35
CA ALA A 190 -0.93 2.86 11.95
C ALA A 190 -0.60 2.42 10.52
N ALA A 191 -0.82 3.32 9.57
CA ALA A 191 -0.66 3.06 8.15
C ALA A 191 0.79 3.29 7.65
N THR A 192 1.78 3.19 8.54
CA THR A 192 3.21 3.32 8.18
C THR A 192 3.65 2.23 7.23
N VAL A 193 3.08 1.03 7.40
CA VAL A 193 3.17 -0.08 6.44
C VAL A 193 1.75 -0.57 6.15
N ILE A 194 1.43 -0.81 4.87
CA ILE A 194 0.16 -1.41 4.46
C ILE A 194 0.45 -2.57 3.53
N ILE A 195 -0.02 -3.75 3.88
CA ILE A 195 0.12 -4.96 3.07
C ILE A 195 -1.24 -5.26 2.45
N ARG A 196 -1.31 -5.45 1.14
CA ARG A 196 -2.56 -5.64 0.41
C ARG A 196 -2.48 -6.81 -0.56
N ARG A 197 -3.61 -7.53 -0.69
CA ARG A 197 -3.97 -8.31 -1.88
C ARG A 197 -4.94 -7.48 -2.72
N HIS A 198 -4.61 -7.26 -3.98
CA HIS A 198 -5.47 -6.51 -4.90
C HIS A 198 -6.66 -7.37 -5.33
N THR A 199 -7.83 -6.99 -4.81
CA THR A 199 -9.11 -7.57 -5.20
C THR A 199 -10.05 -6.44 -5.59
N LYS A 200 -11.10 -6.75 -6.35
CA LYS A 200 -12.11 -5.74 -6.71
C LYS A 200 -12.64 -4.99 -5.48
N LYS A 201 -12.95 -5.73 -4.40
CA LYS A 201 -13.44 -5.17 -3.14
C LYS A 201 -12.42 -4.23 -2.48
N ILE A 202 -11.14 -4.63 -2.38
CA ILE A 202 -10.09 -3.77 -1.82
C ILE A 202 -9.88 -2.51 -2.66
N ASN A 203 -9.98 -2.62 -3.99
CA ASN A 203 -9.84 -1.47 -4.88
C ASN A 203 -11.00 -0.47 -4.71
N GLU A 204 -12.24 -0.94 -4.60
CA GLU A 204 -13.42 -0.11 -4.31
C GLU A 204 -13.31 0.58 -2.92
N LEU A 205 -12.80 -0.12 -1.90
CA LEU A 205 -12.56 0.46 -0.59
C LEU A 205 -11.43 1.50 -0.62
N ASN A 206 -10.35 1.26 -1.37
CA ASN A 206 -9.29 2.24 -1.60
C ASN A 206 -9.84 3.51 -2.28
N GLU A 207 -10.70 3.37 -3.30
CA GLU A 207 -11.36 4.48 -3.98
C GLU A 207 -12.24 5.30 -3.04
N LYS A 208 -13.06 4.63 -2.21
CA LYS A 208 -13.85 5.29 -1.18
C LYS A 208 -12.95 5.98 -0.14
N TRP A 209 -11.83 5.35 0.24
CA TRP A 209 -10.88 5.95 1.19
C TRP A 209 -10.25 7.21 0.62
N TRP A 210 -9.86 7.18 -0.66
CA TRP A 210 -9.34 8.36 -1.34
C TRP A 210 -10.36 9.49 -1.42
N ALA A 211 -11.64 9.19 -1.67
CA ALA A 211 -12.70 10.19 -1.67
C ALA A 211 -12.84 10.89 -0.31
N HIS A 212 -12.85 10.13 0.79
CA HIS A 212 -12.90 10.69 2.15
C HIS A 212 -11.65 11.51 2.47
N TYR A 213 -10.46 10.99 2.17
CA TYR A 213 -9.17 11.67 2.39
C TYR A 213 -9.06 12.98 1.57
N SER A 214 -9.62 12.99 0.36
CA SER A 214 -9.60 14.18 -0.51
C SER A 214 -10.58 15.25 -0.05
N ARG A 215 -11.76 14.85 0.44
CA ARG A 215 -12.85 15.75 0.81
C ARG A 215 -12.63 16.46 2.15
N TYR A 216 -12.06 15.75 3.12
CA TYR A 216 -11.95 16.20 4.50
C TYR A 216 -10.48 16.51 4.86
N SER A 217 -10.06 16.15 6.08
CA SER A 217 -8.66 16.27 6.50
C SER A 217 -7.71 15.34 5.74
N LYS A 218 -6.45 15.75 5.67
CA LYS A 218 -5.34 14.96 5.14
C LYS A 218 -4.81 13.95 6.18
N ARG A 219 -5.71 13.39 6.99
CA ARG A 219 -5.42 12.42 8.06
C ARG A 219 -6.01 11.07 7.68
N ASP A 220 -5.12 10.22 7.20
CA ASP A 220 -5.43 8.87 6.75
C ASP A 220 -5.93 7.99 7.90
N GLN A 221 -5.40 8.18 9.11
CA GLN A 221 -5.85 7.50 10.33
C GLN A 221 -7.31 7.79 10.70
N ILE A 222 -7.84 8.98 10.41
CA ILE A 222 -9.23 9.34 10.74
C ILE A 222 -10.20 8.74 9.71
N SER A 223 -9.82 8.75 8.43
CA SER A 223 -10.70 8.28 7.34
C SER A 223 -10.69 6.77 7.15
N PHE A 224 -9.57 6.09 7.41
CA PHE A 224 -9.42 4.66 7.16
C PHE A 224 -10.44 3.78 7.91
N PRO A 225 -10.63 3.91 9.24
CA PRO A 225 -11.55 3.04 10.00
C PRO A 225 -13.03 3.23 9.65
N VAL A 226 -13.38 4.37 9.03
CA VAL A 226 -14.75 4.64 8.56
C VAL A 226 -15.03 3.94 7.24
N VAL A 227 -14.01 3.76 6.41
CA VAL A 227 -14.15 3.16 5.09
C VAL A 227 -13.94 1.65 5.12
N PHE A 228 -12.95 1.18 5.89
CA PHE A 228 -12.62 -0.24 6.00
C PHE A 228 -13.26 -0.84 7.26
N PRO A 229 -14.23 -1.77 7.12
CA PRO A 229 -14.77 -2.51 8.24
C PRO A 229 -13.68 -3.32 8.94
N LYS A 230 -13.78 -3.46 10.28
CA LYS A 230 -12.79 -4.21 11.09
C LYS A 230 -12.59 -5.64 10.58
N GLU A 231 -13.64 -6.26 10.07
CA GLU A 231 -13.67 -7.65 9.60
C GLU A 231 -12.86 -7.86 8.32
N GLU A 232 -12.63 -6.80 7.54
CA GLU A 232 -11.81 -6.85 6.32
C GLU A 232 -10.31 -6.78 6.63
N ILE A 233 -9.95 -6.29 7.81
CA ILE A 233 -8.58 -5.94 8.17
C ILE A 233 -7.98 -7.06 9.02
N ASN A 234 -6.83 -7.59 8.61
CA ASN A 234 -5.97 -8.28 9.57
C ASN A 234 -5.24 -7.22 10.41
N CYS A 235 -5.72 -6.99 11.63
CA CYS A 235 -5.11 -6.09 12.59
C CYS A 235 -3.86 -6.74 13.18
N ILE A 236 -2.69 -6.17 12.91
CA ILE A 236 -1.41 -6.66 13.44
C ILE A 236 -1.20 -6.03 14.81
N GLU A 237 -1.24 -6.86 15.86
CA GLU A 237 -0.95 -6.47 17.24
C GLU A 237 0.44 -6.93 17.71
N ASP A 238 1.07 -7.84 16.96
CA ASP A 238 2.35 -8.47 17.30
C ASP A 238 3.54 -7.59 16.89
N GLY A 239 4.47 -7.41 17.83
CA GLY A 239 5.72 -6.66 17.67
C GLY A 239 5.56 -5.14 17.58
N GLU A 240 6.64 -4.42 17.92
CA GLU A 240 6.67 -2.98 17.67
C GLU A 240 6.78 -2.72 16.16
N MET A 241 5.82 -1.96 15.61
CA MET A 241 5.87 -1.52 14.20
C MET A 241 7.19 -0.78 13.88
N TRP A 242 7.79 -0.14 14.88
CA TRP A 242 8.97 0.70 14.76
C TRP A 242 10.26 -0.10 14.55
N LYS A 243 10.37 -1.30 15.14
CA LYS A 243 11.54 -2.16 14.98
C LYS A 243 11.18 -3.59 15.34
N ASN A 244 11.07 -4.44 14.34
CA ASN A 244 10.78 -5.87 14.51
C ASN A 244 11.59 -6.71 13.51
N LYS A 245 11.37 -8.03 13.44
CA LYS A 245 12.10 -8.90 12.50
C LYS A 245 11.98 -8.43 11.03
N TYR A 246 10.82 -7.90 10.65
CA TYR A 246 10.46 -7.59 9.26
C TYR A 246 10.80 -6.16 8.86
N PHE A 247 10.58 -5.19 9.76
CA PHE A 247 10.70 -3.76 9.48
C PHE A 247 11.57 -3.03 10.50
N GLU A 248 12.17 -1.94 10.06
CA GLU A 248 12.87 -0.97 10.89
C GLU A 248 12.54 0.45 10.41
N ARG A 249 11.97 1.26 11.29
CA ARG A 249 11.72 2.69 11.02
C ARG A 249 12.94 3.50 11.47
N ILE A 250 13.37 4.40 10.59
CA ILE A 250 14.41 5.39 10.84
C ILE A 250 13.73 6.74 11.11
N GLU A 251 14.35 7.62 11.89
CA GLU A 251 13.80 8.95 12.15
C GLU A 251 13.70 9.77 10.85
N HIS A 252 12.68 10.63 10.76
CA HIS A 252 12.56 11.56 9.64
C HIS A 252 13.68 12.60 9.74
N ILE A 253 14.14 13.14 8.60
CA ILE A 253 15.17 14.20 8.59
C ILE A 253 14.71 15.45 9.37
N THR A 254 13.41 15.69 9.37
CA THR A 254 12.76 16.91 9.87
C THR A 254 12.24 16.82 11.30
N GLU A 255 12.57 15.76 12.05
CA GLU A 255 12.26 15.66 13.49
C GLU A 255 13.38 16.23 14.40
N VAL A 256 14.22 17.13 13.88
CA VAL A 256 15.18 17.96 14.67
C VAL A 256 14.56 19.31 15.02
#